data_AF-A0A497A448-F1
#
_entry.id   AF-A0A497A448-F1
#
_cell.length_a   1.000
_cell.length_b   1.000
_cell.length_c   1.000
_cell.angle_alpha   90.00
_cell.angle_beta   90.00
_cell.angle_gamma   90.00
#
_symmetry.space_group_name_H-M   'P 1'
#
loop_
_entity.id
_entity.type
_entity.pdbx_description
1 polymer ?
#
loop_
_entity_poly.entity_id
_entity_poly.type
_entity_poly.pdbx_seq_one_letter_code
_entity_poly.pdbx_strand_id
1 'polypeptide(L)' 'MSNETEKSKRLWSISGLFIPAGLFIGMGVGWAMGHFVQGLFIGLGAGFLAMAITRLIFGR' A
#
# COMPACT_ATOMS: atom_id res chain seq x y z
N MET A 1 16.51 25.28 -10.84
CA MET A 1 15.15 24.75 -11.08
C MET A 1 15.24 23.26 -11.43
N SER A 2 15.68 22.43 -10.49
CA SER A 2 16.04 21.01 -10.76
C SER A 2 15.73 20.02 -9.62
N ASN A 3 15.14 20.46 -8.50
CA ASN A 3 14.87 19.59 -7.35
C ASN A 3 13.40 19.15 -7.18
N GLU A 4 12.45 19.75 -7.91
CA GLU A 4 11.01 19.49 -7.69
C GLU A 4 10.47 18.26 -8.46
N THR A 5 11.05 17.95 -9.62
CA THR A 5 10.56 16.88 -10.51
C THR A 5 10.87 15.47 -9.98
N GLU A 6 11.98 15.27 -9.24
CA GLU A 6 12.33 13.97 -8.66
C GLU A 6 11.44 13.59 -7.46
N LYS A 7 11.07 14.57 -6.64
CA LYS A 7 10.27 14.35 -5.43
C LYS A 7 8.86 13.86 -5.75
N SER A 8 8.27 14.39 -6.82
CA SER A 8 6.92 14.01 -7.30
C SER A 8 6.87 12.59 -7.86
N LYS A 9 7.90 12.15 -8.61
CA LYS A 9 7.98 10.76 -9.11
C LYS A 9 8.18 9.73 -8.00
N ARG A 10 8.98 10.03 -6.98
CA ARG A 10 9.15 9.14 -5.82
C ARG A 10 7.88 9.01 -4.98
N LEU A 11 7.16 10.12 -4.75
CA LEU A 11 5.90 10.10 -3.99
C LEU A 11 4.82 9.25 -4.70
N TRP A 12 4.72 9.34 -6.03
CA TRP A 12 3.77 8.53 -6.78
C TRP A 12 4.15 7.03 -6.75
N SER A 13 5.44 6.72 -6.86
CA SER A 13 5.97 5.35 -6.77
C SER A 13 5.78 4.73 -5.38
N ILE A 14 5.94 5.50 -4.31
CA ILE A 14 5.71 5.04 -2.93
C ILE A 14 4.21 4.79 -2.69
N SER A 15 3.33 5.66 -3.18
CA SER A 15 1.87 5.50 -3.04
C SER A 15 1.34 4.25 -3.76
N GLY A 16 1.92 3.88 -4.90
CA GLY A 16 1.54 2.69 -5.66
C GLY A 16 2.02 1.37 -5.06
N LEU A 17 2.98 1.41 -4.12
CA LEU A 17 3.57 0.21 -3.53
C LEU A 17 2.76 -0.34 -2.33
N PHE A 18 1.89 0.48 -1.72
CA PHE A 18 1.11 0.07 -0.54
C PHE A 18 0.10 -1.05 -0.84
N ILE A 19 -0.49 -1.06 -2.04
CA ILE A 19 -1.44 -2.09 -2.46
C ILE A 19 -0.76 -3.45 -2.67
N PRO A 20 0.29 -3.58 -3.51
CA PRO A 20 0.98 -4.86 -3.67
C PRO A 20 1.68 -5.30 -2.37
N ALA A 21 2.19 -4.38 -1.55
CA ALA A 21 2.76 -4.72 -0.24
C ALA A 21 1.70 -5.25 0.73
N GLY A 22 0.55 -4.56 0.86
CA GLY A 22 -0.56 -5.01 1.69
C GLY A 22 -1.12 -6.36 1.24
N LEU A 23 -1.24 -6.55 -0.08
CA LEU A 23 -1.66 -7.83 -0.67
C LEU A 23 -0.67 -8.95 -0.34
N PHE A 24 0.64 -8.74 -0.51
CA PHE A 24 1.67 -9.74 -0.19
C PHE A 24 1.68 -10.10 1.30
N ILE A 25 1.57 -9.12 2.18
CA ILE A 25 1.51 -9.33 3.63
C ILE A 25 0.24 -10.10 4.00
N GLY A 26 -0.92 -9.67 3.52
CA GLY A 26 -2.19 -10.35 3.79
C GLY A 26 -2.24 -11.76 3.22
N MET A 27 -1.66 -11.99 2.04
CA MET A 27 -1.54 -13.31 1.44
C MET A 27 -0.62 -14.21 2.28
N GLY A 28 0.52 -13.71 2.75
CA GLY A 28 1.43 -14.46 3.62
C GLY A 28 0.81 -14.82 4.97
N VAL A 29 0.13 -13.86 5.60
CA VAL A 29 -0.58 -14.07 6.88
C VAL A 29 -1.78 -15.01 6.70
N GLY A 30 -2.57 -14.83 5.63
CA GLY A 30 -3.71 -15.68 5.31
C GLY A 30 -3.29 -17.12 4.98
N TRP A 31 -2.15 -17.29 4.30
CA TRP A 31 -1.57 -18.60 4.05
C TRP A 31 -1.14 -19.28 5.36
N ALA A 32 -0.49 -18.54 6.26
CA ALA A 32 -0.07 -19.08 7.56
C ALA A 32 -1.24 -19.49 8.47
N MET A 33 -2.38 -18.80 8.40
CA MET A 33 -3.57 -19.12 9.19
C MET A 33 -4.51 -20.14 8.51
N GLY A 34 -4.19 -20.63 7.30
CA GLY A 34 -5.07 -21.51 6.53
C GLY A 34 -6.31 -20.81 5.95
N HIS A 35 -6.33 -19.48 6.00
CA HIS A 35 -7.44 -18.59 5.64
C HIS A 35 -7.00 -17.64 4.52
N PHE A 36 -6.57 -18.23 3.40
CA PHE A 36 -5.93 -17.52 2.29
C PHE A 36 -6.81 -16.40 1.72
N VAL A 37 -8.08 -16.69 1.48
CA VAL A 37 -9.04 -15.72 0.92
C VAL A 37 -9.25 -14.56 1.89
N GLN A 38 -9.44 -14.83 3.18
CA GLN A 38 -9.63 -13.78 4.18
C GLN A 38 -8.37 -12.91 4.31
N GLY A 39 -7.18 -13.52 4.33
CA GLY A 39 -5.92 -12.77 4.37
C GLY A 39 -5.71 -11.90 3.14
N LEU A 40 -6.13 -12.36 1.95
CA LEU A 40 -6.04 -11.59 0.72
C LEU A 40 -6.95 -10.34 0.75
N PHE A 41 -8.20 -10.50 1.20
CA PHE A 41 -9.13 -9.38 1.37
C PHE A 41 -8.68 -8.39 2.45
N ILE A 42 -8.18 -8.90 3.59
CA ILE A 42 -7.64 -8.08 4.68
C ILE A 42 -6.40 -7.31 4.19
N GLY A 43 -5.48 -7.97 3.48
CA GLY A 43 -4.27 -7.36 2.93
C GLY A 43 -4.55 -6.28 1.90
N LEU A 44 -5.48 -6.55 0.98
CA LEU A 44 -5.92 -5.57 -0.01
C LEU A 44 -6.62 -4.37 0.65
N GLY A 45 -7.53 -4.63 1.61
CA GLY A 45 -8.23 -3.58 2.35
C GLY A 45 -7.27 -2.73 3.18
N ALA A 46 -6.31 -3.33 3.87
CA ALA A 46 -5.28 -2.63 4.64
C ALA A 46 -4.35 -1.82 3.72
N GLY A 47 -3.97 -2.35 2.56
CA GLY A 47 -3.16 -1.64 1.56
C GLY A 47 -3.87 -0.40 1.01
N PHE A 48 -5.16 -0.51 0.68
CA PHE A 48 -5.99 0.62 0.29
C PHE A 48 -6.14 1.66 1.41
N LEU A 49 -6.38 1.19 2.63
CA LEU A 49 -6.52 2.07 3.79
C LEU A 49 -5.23 2.83 4.08
N ALA A 50 -4.08 2.17 4.03
CA ALA A 50 -2.77 2.79 4.20
C ALA A 50 -2.47 3.83 3.11
N MET A 51 -2.82 3.54 1.85
CA MET A 51 -2.71 4.50 0.75
C MET A 51 -3.65 5.71 0.95
N ALA A 52 -4.89 5.48 1.38
CA ALA A 52 -5.84 6.55 1.66
C ALA A 52 -5.37 7.45 2.81
N ILE A 53 -4.86 6.86 3.89
CA ILE A 53 -4.33 7.60 5.05
C ILE A 53 -3.08 8.40 4.66
N THR A 54 -2.13 7.79 3.94
CA THR A 54 -0.94 8.51 3.47
C THR A 54 -1.31 9.64 2.51
N ARG A 55 -2.26 9.42 1.59
CA ARG A 55 -2.79 10.47 0.72
C ARG A 55 -3.47 11.59 1.50
N LEU A 56 -4.21 11.28 2.56
CA LEU A 56 -4.88 12.26 3.42
C LEU A 56 -3.87 13.10 4.22
N ILE A 57 -2.80 12.47 4.72
CA ILE A 57 -1.79 13.13 5.57
C ILE A 57 -0.77 13.93 4.73
N PHE A 58 -0.28 13.38 3.62
CA PHE A 58 0.71 14.05 2.73
C PHE A 58 0.08 14.95 1.65
N GLY A 59 -1.22 14.78 1.38
CA GLY A 59 -1.95 15.56 0.38
C GLY A 59 -2.59 16.84 0.93
N ARG A 60 -2.31 17.20 2.19
CA ARG A 60 -2.68 18.48 2.82
C ARG A 60 -1.47 19.41 2.79
#